data_AF-A0A7G2K307-F1
#
_entry.id   AF-A0A7G2K307-F1
#
_cell.length_a   1.000
_cell.length_b   1.000
_cell.length_c   1.000
_cell.angle_alpha   90.00
_cell.angle_beta   90.00
_cell.angle_gamma   90.00
#
_symmetry.space_group_name_H-M   'P 1'
#
loop_
_entity.id
_entity.type
_entity.pdbx_description
1 polymer ?
#
loop_
_entity_poly.entity_id
_entity_poly.type
_entity_poly.pdbx_seq_one_letter_code
_entity_poly.pdbx_strand_id
1 'polypeptide(L)'
;KKRSESKVYLFPSAKNPQTHVNTQTANSAIKRMGYHGKLVAHGLRAIASTYLNDKGYDSELIEVALSHMKSDRIKAAYDRGERLEQRFKLLQVWGDFIEECSNGALPKYHLKMVV
;
A
#
# COMPACT_ATOMS: atom_id res chain seq x y z
N LYS A 1 -9.82 -13.06 -17.55
CA LYS A 1 -10.19 -13.43 -16.16
C LYS A 1 -11.51 -12.70 -15.82
N LYS A 2 -12.67 -13.37 -15.91
CA LYS A 2 -14.00 -12.76 -15.69
C LYS A 2 -14.09 -12.17 -14.28
N ARG A 3 -14.23 -10.85 -14.16
CA ARG A 3 -14.69 -10.22 -12.91
C ARG A 3 -16.19 -10.50 -12.83
N SER A 4 -16.65 -11.18 -11.78
CA SER A 4 -18.08 -11.35 -11.56
C SER A 4 -18.69 -9.96 -11.33
N GLU A 5 -19.56 -9.52 -12.25
CA GLU A 5 -20.26 -8.22 -12.25
C GLU A 5 -21.22 -8.04 -11.05
N SER A 6 -21.21 -8.93 -10.05
CA SER A 6 -22.20 -8.97 -8.96
C SER A 6 -21.74 -8.42 -7.62
N LYS A 7 -20.49 -7.93 -7.49
CA LYS A 7 -19.93 -7.47 -6.20
C LYS A 7 -19.63 -5.97 -6.24
N VAL A 8 -20.42 -5.20 -5.50
CA VAL A 8 -20.29 -3.73 -5.35
C VAL A 8 -18.96 -3.34 -4.69
N TYR A 9 -18.39 -4.21 -3.87
CA TYR A 9 -17.16 -3.94 -3.11
C TYR A 9 -15.99 -4.81 -3.58
N LEU A 10 -14.80 -4.20 -3.66
CA LEU A 10 -13.54 -4.90 -3.97
C LEU A 10 -13.19 -5.95 -2.90
N PHE A 11 -13.44 -5.62 -1.63
CA PHE A 11 -13.27 -6.51 -0.48
C PHE A 11 -14.61 -6.65 0.27
N PRO A 12 -15.47 -7.59 -0.15
CA PRO A 12 -16.76 -7.80 0.50
C PRO A 12 -16.59 -8.42 1.89
N SER A 13 -17.51 -8.11 2.80
CA SER A 13 -17.59 -8.76 4.10
C SER A 13 -17.97 -10.23 3.95
N ALA A 14 -17.34 -11.11 4.75
CA ALA A 14 -17.69 -12.53 4.80
C ALA A 14 -19.10 -12.77 5.37
N LYS A 15 -19.60 -11.86 6.21
CA LYS A 15 -20.94 -11.96 6.83
C LYS A 15 -22.06 -11.47 5.92
N ASN A 16 -21.81 -10.38 5.19
CA ASN A 16 -22.77 -9.82 4.24
C ASN A 16 -22.02 -9.34 2.98
N PRO A 17 -22.07 -10.09 1.88
CA PRO A 17 -21.39 -9.74 0.63
C PRO A 17 -21.82 -8.41 0.00
N GLN A 18 -22.96 -7.84 0.42
CA GLN A 18 -23.45 -6.52 0.03
C GLN A 18 -22.84 -5.38 0.86
N THR A 19 -21.82 -5.65 1.68
CA THR A 19 -21.10 -4.65 2.47
C THR A 19 -19.59 -4.84 2.34
N HIS A 20 -18.79 -3.82 2.64
CA HIS A 20 -17.34 -3.94 2.67
C HIS A 20 -16.84 -4.64 3.94
N VAL A 21 -15.63 -5.16 3.86
CA VAL A 21 -14.90 -5.73 5.00
C VAL A 21 -14.69 -4.70 6.12
N ASN A 22 -14.68 -5.13 7.38
CA ASN A 22 -14.39 -4.27 8.53
C ASN A 22 -12.93 -3.77 8.47
N THR A 23 -12.70 -2.50 8.82
CA THR A 23 -11.37 -1.84 8.83
C THR A 23 -10.32 -2.60 9.66
N GLN A 24 -10.72 -3.29 10.72
CA GLN A 24 -9.85 -4.08 11.58
C GLN A 24 -9.43 -5.42 10.97
N THR A 25 -10.02 -5.84 9.85
CA THR A 25 -9.80 -7.17 9.29
C THR A 25 -8.37 -7.35 8.81
N ALA A 26 -7.78 -6.33 8.19
CA ALA A 26 -6.38 -6.35 7.78
C ALA A 26 -5.44 -6.52 8.98
N ASN A 27 -5.63 -5.72 10.04
CA ASN A 27 -4.86 -5.86 11.28
C ASN A 27 -5.07 -7.23 11.94
N SER A 28 -6.29 -7.76 11.92
CA SER A 28 -6.58 -9.08 12.47
C SER A 28 -5.87 -10.19 11.70
N ALA A 29 -5.79 -10.07 10.37
CA ALA A 29 -5.01 -10.99 9.54
C ALA A 29 -3.51 -10.92 9.86
N ILE A 30 -2.94 -9.72 9.96
CA ILE A 30 -1.54 -9.50 10.34
C ILE A 30 -1.22 -10.11 11.71
N LYS A 31 -2.11 -9.94 12.69
CA LYS A 31 -1.98 -10.57 14.01
C LYS A 31 -1.98 -12.10 13.91
N ARG A 32 -2.89 -12.70 13.12
CA ARG A 32 -2.95 -14.15 12.91
C ARG A 32 -1.72 -14.72 12.21
N MET A 33 -1.02 -13.92 11.40
CA MET A 33 0.27 -14.30 10.78
C MET A 33 1.44 -14.27 11.77
N GLY A 34 1.23 -13.96 13.06
CA GLY A 34 2.29 -13.93 14.08
C GLY A 34 2.97 -12.57 14.27
N TYR A 35 2.48 -11.52 13.61
CA TYR A 35 3.04 -10.16 13.71
C TYR A 35 2.33 -9.29 14.75
N HIS A 36 1.61 -9.89 15.70
CA HIS A 36 0.98 -9.13 16.77
C HIS A 36 2.03 -8.34 17.58
N GLY A 37 1.78 -7.05 17.78
CA GLY A 37 2.72 -6.14 18.47
C GLY A 37 3.99 -5.81 17.67
N LYS A 38 4.15 -6.33 16.45
CA LYS A 38 5.32 -6.12 15.58
C LYS A 38 4.98 -5.35 14.31
N LEU A 39 3.79 -5.57 13.77
CA LEU A 39 3.33 -4.92 12.53
C LEU A 39 1.83 -4.67 12.57
N VAL A 40 1.42 -3.54 11.98
CA VAL A 40 0.03 -3.20 11.69
C VAL A 40 -0.10 -2.80 10.22
N ALA A 41 -1.33 -2.74 9.70
CA ALA A 41 -1.59 -2.40 8.31
C ALA A 41 -1.07 -1.01 7.92
N HIS A 42 -0.98 -0.07 8.87
CA HIS A 42 -0.33 1.21 8.64
C HIS A 42 1.19 1.08 8.45
N GLY A 43 1.87 0.25 9.24
CA GLY A 43 3.30 0.00 9.13
C GLY A 43 3.73 -0.54 7.76
N LEU A 44 2.84 -1.25 7.05
CA LEU A 44 3.09 -1.66 5.66
C LEU A 44 3.30 -0.45 4.71
N ARG A 45 2.58 0.66 4.94
CA ARG A 45 2.78 1.89 4.15
C ARG A 45 4.11 2.56 4.47
N ALA A 46 4.52 2.53 5.73
CA ALA A 46 5.83 3.05 6.14
C ALA A 46 6.95 2.26 5.45
N ILE A 47 6.86 0.93 5.43
CA ILE A 47 7.83 0.08 4.73
C ILE A 47 7.90 0.43 3.23
N ALA A 48 6.74 0.56 2.56
CA ALA A 48 6.70 0.93 1.14
C ALA A 48 7.31 2.33 0.90
N SER A 49 6.99 3.30 1.75
CA SER A 49 7.56 4.66 1.65
C SER A 49 9.07 4.64 1.82
N THR A 50 9.61 3.98 2.84
CA THR A 50 11.05 3.86 3.06
C THR A 50 11.73 3.20 1.85
N TYR A 51 11.23 2.04 1.40
CA TYR A 51 11.83 1.33 0.27
C TYR A 51 11.88 2.17 -1.00
N LEU A 52 10.77 2.85 -1.35
CA LEU A 52 10.70 3.65 -2.56
C LEU A 52 11.55 4.93 -2.47
N ASN A 53 11.63 5.57 -1.29
CA ASN A 53 12.55 6.70 -1.07
C ASN A 53 14.02 6.25 -1.18
N ASP A 54 14.38 5.11 -0.59
CA ASP A 54 15.76 4.57 -0.66
C ASP A 54 16.17 4.21 -2.11
N LYS A 55 15.21 3.89 -2.97
CA LYS A 55 15.42 3.69 -4.41
C LYS A 55 15.49 5.01 -5.22
N GLY A 56 15.27 6.15 -4.58
CA GLY A 56 15.35 7.47 -5.20
C GLY A 56 14.13 7.86 -6.05
N TYR A 57 12.96 7.25 -5.82
CA TYR A 57 11.74 7.68 -6.48
C TYR A 57 11.25 9.04 -5.95
N ASP A 58 10.45 9.73 -6.77
CA ASP A 58 9.85 11.02 -6.43
C ASP A 58 8.97 10.91 -5.18
N SER A 59 9.36 11.58 -4.09
CA SER A 59 8.66 11.52 -2.80
C SER A 59 7.22 12.00 -2.91
N GLU A 60 6.95 12.98 -3.77
CA GLU A 60 5.61 13.49 -3.99
C GLU A 60 4.69 12.45 -4.63
N LEU A 61 5.20 11.68 -5.60
CA LEU A 61 4.51 10.56 -6.21
C LEU A 61 4.28 9.41 -5.21
N ILE A 62 5.25 9.15 -4.32
CA ILE A 62 5.13 8.16 -3.24
C ILE A 62 3.97 8.53 -2.30
N GLU A 63 3.92 9.77 -1.83
CA GLU A 63 2.86 10.23 -0.92
C GLU A 63 1.47 10.14 -1.57
N VAL A 64 1.35 10.55 -2.84
CA VAL A 64 0.10 10.43 -3.60
C VAL A 64 -0.29 8.96 -3.81
N ALA A 65 0.67 8.07 -4.10
CA ALA A 65 0.40 6.64 -4.24
C ALA A 65 -0.07 6.00 -2.92
N LEU A 66 0.44 6.46 -1.78
CA LEU A 66 0.04 6.03 -0.44
C LEU A 66 -1.25 6.68 0.07
N SER A 67 -1.90 7.50 -0.76
CA SER A 67 -3.12 8.25 -0.44
C SER A 67 -2.95 9.22 0.73
N HIS A 68 -1.74 9.71 0.95
CA HIS A 68 -1.51 10.81 1.87
C HIS A 68 -1.92 12.12 1.19
N MET A 69 -2.87 12.83 1.82
CA MET A 69 -3.26 14.15 1.32
C MET A 69 -2.14 15.14 1.59
N LYS A 70 -1.71 15.88 0.56
CA LYS A 70 -0.79 17.01 0.76
C LYS A 70 -1.47 18.05 1.64
N SER A 71 -0.72 18.55 2.63
CA SER A 71 -1.11 19.71 3.45
C SER A 71 -1.10 21.03 2.65
N ASP A 72 -0.37 21.07 1.54
CA ASP A 72 -0.20 22.27 0.73
C ASP A 72 -1.30 22.43 -0.33
N ARG A 73 -2.39 23.10 0.09
CA ARG A 73 -3.58 23.35 -0.73
C ARG A 73 -3.28 24.16 -2.00
N ILE A 74 -2.19 24.93 -2.03
CA ILE A 74 -1.82 25.76 -3.19
C ILE A 74 -1.31 24.87 -4.32
N LYS A 75 -0.38 23.95 -4.07
CA LYS A 75 0.11 23.00 -5.09
C LYS A 75 -0.97 22.07 -5.60
N ALA A 76 -1.88 21.61 -4.73
CA ALA A 76 -3.01 20.76 -5.11
C ALA A 76 -3.99 21.44 -6.08
N ALA A 77 -4.09 22.77 -6.07
CA ALA A 77 -4.95 23.51 -7.00
C ALA A 77 -4.42 23.54 -8.45
N TYR A 78 -3.11 23.34 -8.65
CA TYR A 78 -2.46 23.38 -9.97
C TYR A 78 -2.11 21.98 -10.52
N ASP A 79 -1.97 20.97 -9.66
CA ASP A 79 -1.70 19.57 -10.04
C ASP A 79 -2.99 18.86 -10.47
N ARG A 80 -3.49 19.16 -11.68
CA ARG A 80 -4.73 18.56 -12.22
C ARG A 80 -4.56 17.14 -12.77
N GLY A 81 -3.33 16.63 -12.84
CA GLY A 81 -3.05 15.29 -13.33
C GLY A 81 -3.00 14.30 -12.18
N GLU A 82 -3.85 13.26 -12.20
CA GLU A 82 -3.82 12.19 -11.19
C GLU A 82 -2.52 11.34 -11.23
N ARG A 83 -1.61 11.63 -12.17
CA ARG A 83 -0.34 10.93 -12.43
C ARG A 83 -0.47 9.41 -12.40
N LEU A 84 -1.60 8.89 -12.91
CA LEU A 84 -1.99 7.49 -12.77
C LEU A 84 -0.95 6.53 -13.36
N GLU A 85 -0.40 6.86 -14.53
CA GLU A 85 0.60 6.02 -15.19
C GLU A 85 1.88 5.92 -14.37
N GLN A 86 2.35 7.04 -13.82
CA GLN A 86 3.52 7.08 -12.96
C GLN A 86 3.26 6.31 -11.65
N ARG A 87 2.07 6.47 -11.06
CA ARG A 87 1.67 5.70 -9.87
C ARG A 87 1.61 4.20 -10.15
N PHE A 88 1.14 3.79 -11.32
CA PHE A 88 1.12 2.38 -11.72
C PHE A 88 2.54 1.81 -11.79
N LYS A 89 3.47 2.50 -12.46
CA LYS A 89 4.87 2.09 -12.54
C LYS A 89 5.51 2.01 -11.16
N LEU A 90 5.27 3.01 -10.29
CA LEU A 90 5.78 3.03 -8.93
C LEU A 90 5.26 1.84 -8.09
N LEU A 91 3.95 1.57 -8.17
CA LEU A 91 3.33 0.46 -7.44
C LEU A 91 3.75 -0.91 -7.99
N GLN A 92 4.08 -1.00 -9.29
CA GLN A 92 4.65 -2.22 -9.87
C GLN A 92 6.02 -2.53 -9.25
N VAL A 93 6.91 -1.53 -9.15
CA VAL A 93 8.23 -1.70 -8.51
C VAL A 93 8.10 -2.16 -7.05
N TRP A 94 7.11 -1.64 -6.33
CA TRP A 94 6.80 -2.11 -4.97
C TRP A 94 6.30 -3.56 -4.97
N GLY A 95 5.45 -3.93 -5.93
CA GLY A 95 4.98 -5.31 -6.11
C GLY A 95 6.11 -6.30 -6.42
N ASP A 96 7.00 -5.93 -7.33
CA ASP A 96 8.17 -6.73 -7.72
C ASP A 96 9.07 -6.98 -6.50
N PHE A 97 9.30 -5.96 -5.67
CA PHE A 97 10.04 -6.11 -4.41
C PHE A 97 9.38 -7.10 -3.43
N ILE A 98 8.04 -7.06 -3.29
CA ILE A 98 7.33 -8.04 -2.44
C ILE A 98 7.52 -9.46 -2.99
N GLU A 99 7.43 -9.64 -4.31
CA GLU A 99 7.61 -10.95 -4.95
C GLU A 99 9.04 -11.47 -4.77
N GLU A 100 10.06 -10.62 -4.95
CA GLU A 100 11.46 -10.94 -4.65
C GLU A 100 11.62 -11.40 -3.19
N CYS A 101 11.08 -10.66 -2.23
CA CYS A 101 11.11 -11.04 -0.82
C CYS A 101 10.39 -12.36 -0.54
N SER A 102 9.26 -12.62 -1.20
CA SER A 102 8.54 -13.89 -1.09
C SER A 102 9.36 -15.07 -1.62
N ASN A 103 10.24 -14.83 -2.60
CA ASN A 103 11.16 -15.81 -3.15
C ASN A 103 12.47 -15.94 -2.35
N GLY A 104 12.58 -15.28 -1.20
CA GLY A 104 13.71 -15.37 -0.29
C GLY A 104 14.81 -14.33 -0.52
N ALA A 105 14.61 -13.36 -1.42
CA ALA A 105 15.53 -12.25 -1.56
C ALA A 105 15.43 -11.34 -0.32
N LEU A 106 16.53 -11.23 0.42
CA LEU A 106 16.63 -10.27 1.52
C LEU A 106 17.16 -8.94 0.98
N PRO A 107 16.51 -7.81 1.28
CA PRO A 107 17.02 -6.51 0.88
C PRO A 107 18.43 -6.29 1.46
N LYS A 108 19.32 -5.73 0.65
CA LYS A 108 20.73 -5.47 1.01
C LYS A 108 20.89 -4.57 2.25
N TYR A 109 19.87 -3.76 2.54
CA TYR A 109 19.78 -2.94 3.75
C TYR A 109 18.57 -3.38 4.57
N HIS A 110 18.79 -3.57 5.88
CA HIS A 110 17.71 -3.90 6.81
C HIS A 110 16.71 -2.74 6.81
N LEU A 111 15.51 -2.96 6.27
CA LEU A 111 14.39 -2.04 6.45
C LEU A 111 14.21 -1.88 7.96
N LYS A 112 14.60 -0.74 8.51
CA LYS A 112 14.37 -0.46 9.93
C LYS A 112 12.85 -0.49 10.11
N MET A 113 12.35 -1.50 10.81
CA MET A 113 10.95 -1.52 11.21
C MET A 113 10.74 -0.28 12.07
N VAL A 114 10.08 0.74 11.50
CA VAL A 114 9.61 1.88 12.27
C VAL A 114 8.40 1.38 13.04
N VAL A 115 8.57 1.23 14.36
CA VAL A 115 7.53 0.86 15.33
C VAL A 115 6.55 2.00 15.49
#